data_AF-A0A654AJ12-F1
#
_entry.id   AF-A0A654AJ12-F1
#
_cell.length_a   1.000
_cell.length_b   1.000
_cell.length_c   1.000
_cell.angle_alpha   90.00
_cell.angle_beta   90.00
_cell.angle_gamma   90.00
#
_symmetry.space_group_name_H-M   'P 1'
#
loop_
_entity.id
_entity.type
_entity.pdbx_description
1 polymer ?
#
loop_
_entity_poly.entity_id
_entity_poly.type
_entity_poly.pdbx_seq_one_letter_code
_entity_poly.pdbx_strand_id
1 'polypeptide(L)'
;MGAPIMPHGCVFARDQDGLSGVETARVPRVITYEESYMATNRSRRLRKKLCVDEFQELGFELTLNFKADLSDQVIDSFIDQFLDDAIAGNGLDYVGGEDYGLVCLAKRGSVSEEQRSAVEAWLKGRDELEGYEISPLLDVWYPGNPINQA
;
A
#
# COMPACT_ATOMS: atom_id res chain seq x y z
N MET A 1 62.53 -39.70 15.15
CA MET A 1 63.54 -38.86 14.47
C MET A 1 62.85 -37.57 14.10
N GLY A 2 62.91 -36.59 15.01
CA GLY A 2 62.31 -35.27 14.84
C GLY A 2 63.37 -34.29 14.35
N ALA A 3 63.01 -33.46 13.38
CA ALA A 3 63.86 -32.42 12.84
C ALA A 3 63.95 -31.21 13.82
N PRO A 4 65.11 -30.55 13.91
CA PRO A 4 65.37 -29.53 14.91
C PRO A 4 64.91 -28.14 14.49
N ILE A 5 64.64 -27.35 15.53
CA ILE A 5 64.29 -25.94 15.57
C ILE A 5 65.60 -25.13 15.59
N MET A 6 65.74 -24.11 14.74
CA MET A 6 66.53 -22.90 15.05
C MET A 6 65.96 -21.68 14.28
N PRO A 7 66.00 -20.47 14.87
CA PRO A 7 65.36 -19.25 14.37
C PRO A 7 66.36 -18.35 13.63
N HIS A 8 65.94 -17.51 12.68
CA HIS A 8 66.68 -16.30 12.30
C HIS A 8 65.85 -15.39 11.38
N GLY A 9 65.79 -14.09 11.70
CA GLY A 9 65.64 -13.04 10.69
C GLY A 9 64.27 -12.36 10.57
N CYS A 10 63.84 -11.66 11.62
CA CYS A 10 62.89 -10.55 11.49
C CYS A 10 63.61 -9.39 10.77
N VAL A 11 63.22 -9.07 9.54
CA VAL A 11 63.65 -7.85 8.85
C VAL A 11 62.53 -6.82 8.98
N PHE A 12 62.84 -5.78 9.75
CA PHE A 12 62.09 -4.55 9.89
C PHE A 12 61.87 -3.88 8.52
N ALA A 13 60.61 -3.74 8.09
CA ALA A 13 60.20 -2.62 7.26
C ALA A 13 59.58 -1.58 8.20
N ARG A 14 60.32 -0.49 8.44
CA ARG A 14 59.82 0.72 9.07
C ARG A 14 59.09 1.50 7.99
N ASP A 15 57.76 1.45 7.97
CA ASP A 15 56.97 2.54 7.40
C ASP A 15 56.53 3.43 8.55
N GLN A 16 56.80 4.72 8.37
CA GLN A 16 56.79 5.72 9.42
C GLN A 16 55.39 6.03 9.92
N ASP A 17 55.29 6.19 11.24
CA ASP A 17 54.14 6.70 11.95
C ASP A 17 53.70 8.08 11.40
N GLY A 18 52.45 8.15 10.98
CA GLY A 18 51.75 9.36 10.55
C GLY A 18 50.38 9.43 11.21
N LEU A 19 50.39 9.84 12.47
CA LEU A 19 49.30 10.19 13.37
C LEU A 19 48.02 10.74 12.71
N SER A 20 46.88 10.11 13.01
CA SER A 20 45.73 10.67 13.75
C SER A 20 44.38 10.17 13.22
N GLY A 21 44.02 8.94 13.59
CA GLY A 21 42.63 8.49 13.55
C GLY A 21 41.85 9.13 14.68
N VAL A 22 41.07 10.16 14.38
CA VAL A 22 39.88 10.48 15.17
C VAL A 22 38.77 9.61 14.63
N GLU A 23 38.53 8.48 15.29
CA GLU A 23 37.28 7.74 15.17
C GLU A 23 36.18 8.68 15.70
N THR A 24 35.58 9.46 14.80
CA THR A 24 34.41 10.27 15.14
C THR A 24 33.32 9.29 15.54
N ALA A 25 33.01 9.24 16.84
CA ALA A 25 31.83 8.54 17.33
C ALA A 25 30.66 8.93 16.44
N ARG A 26 30.06 7.96 15.72
CA ARG A 26 28.80 8.18 15.01
C ARG A 26 27.76 8.47 16.08
N VAL A 27 27.58 9.76 16.35
CA VAL A 27 26.40 10.26 17.07
C VAL A 27 25.19 9.64 16.36
N PRO A 28 24.34 8.88 17.05
CA PRO A 28 23.14 8.33 16.43
C PRO A 28 22.34 9.52 15.90
N ARG A 29 22.17 9.56 14.57
CA ARG A 29 21.39 10.61 13.92
C ARG A 29 20.02 10.61 14.57
N VAL A 30 19.62 11.74 15.14
CA VAL A 30 18.26 11.94 15.61
C VAL A 30 17.38 11.90 14.37
N ILE A 31 16.71 10.76 14.13
CA ILE A 31 15.77 10.62 13.03
C ILE A 31 14.55 11.45 13.42
N THR A 32 14.35 12.54 12.69
CA THR A 32 13.20 13.43 12.88
C THR A 32 11.91 12.75 12.43
N TYR A 33 10.76 13.26 12.89
CA TYR A 33 9.45 12.69 12.53
C TYR A 33 9.22 12.74 11.01
N GLU A 34 9.54 13.87 10.37
CA GLU A 34 9.56 13.99 8.91
C GLU A 34 10.50 12.98 8.22
N GLU A 35 11.73 12.75 8.74
CA GLU A 35 12.64 11.74 8.19
C GLU A 35 12.10 10.32 8.37
N SER A 36 11.36 10.04 9.45
CA SER A 36 10.72 8.74 9.65
C SER A 36 9.56 8.49 8.68
N TYR A 37 8.83 9.55 8.33
CA TYR A 37 7.74 9.52 7.35
C TYR A 37 8.30 9.34 5.91
N MET A 38 9.40 10.02 5.61
CA MET A 38 10.14 9.97 4.33
C MET A 38 11.19 8.84 4.26
N ALA A 39 11.38 8.04 5.31
CA ALA A 39 12.38 6.97 5.30
C ALA A 39 11.96 5.88 4.29
N THR A 40 12.58 5.93 3.12
CA THR A 40 12.35 5.06 1.97
C THR A 40 12.96 3.66 2.11
N ASN A 41 13.78 3.41 3.14
CA ASN A 41 14.37 2.09 3.38
C ASN A 41 13.58 1.31 4.44
N ARG A 42 12.36 0.95 4.09
CA ARG A 42 11.48 0.14 4.94
C ARG A 42 11.81 -1.33 4.71
N SER A 43 12.06 -2.07 5.80
CA SER A 43 12.21 -3.54 5.69
C SER A 43 10.97 -4.16 5.04
N ARG A 44 11.14 -5.30 4.34
CA ARG A 44 10.00 -6.01 3.72
C ARG A 44 8.86 -6.28 4.71
N ARG A 45 9.17 -6.59 5.97
CA ARG A 45 8.16 -6.78 7.03
C ARG A 45 7.38 -5.49 7.30
N LEU A 46 8.06 -4.34 7.34
CA LEU A 46 7.42 -3.05 7.58
C LEU A 46 6.57 -2.62 6.38
N ARG A 47 7.04 -2.84 5.15
CA ARG A 47 6.28 -2.55 3.93
C ARG A 47 5.00 -3.34 3.84
N LYS A 48 5.05 -4.63 4.18
CA LYS A 48 3.86 -5.48 4.32
C LYS A 48 2.89 -5.00 5.41
N LYS A 49 3.42 -4.49 6.53
CA LYS A 49 2.59 -4.00 7.65
C LYS A 49 1.86 -2.71 7.28
N LEU A 50 2.50 -1.86 6.47
CA LEU A 50 1.97 -0.57 6.06
C LEU A 50 1.24 -0.62 4.71
N CYS A 51 1.20 -1.76 4.00
CA CYS A 51 0.62 -1.89 2.66
C CYS A 51 1.19 -0.89 1.64
N VAL A 52 2.52 -0.79 1.57
CA VAL A 52 3.25 0.07 0.62
C VAL A 52 4.16 -0.74 -0.30
N ASP A 53 4.68 -0.10 -1.36
CA ASP A 53 5.51 -0.70 -2.40
C ASP A 53 4.85 -1.95 -2.99
N GLU A 54 5.48 -3.13 -2.93
CA GLU A 54 4.94 -4.39 -3.48
C GLU A 54 3.70 -4.94 -2.75
N PHE A 55 3.28 -4.27 -1.67
CA PHE A 55 2.07 -4.60 -0.92
C PHE A 55 1.01 -3.51 -1.01
N GLN A 56 1.14 -2.58 -1.96
CA GLN A 56 0.11 -1.60 -2.26
C GLN A 56 -1.16 -2.32 -2.74
N GLU A 57 -2.30 -1.95 -2.17
CA GLU A 57 -3.61 -2.47 -2.52
C GLU A 57 -4.41 -1.36 -3.19
N LEU A 58 -4.92 -1.64 -4.38
CA LEU A 58 -5.70 -0.69 -5.16
C LEU A 58 -7.20 -0.93 -4.99
N GLY A 59 -7.94 0.16 -5.02
CA GLY A 59 -9.40 0.21 -4.98
C GLY A 59 -9.88 1.47 -5.68
N PHE A 60 -11.16 1.76 -5.57
CA PHE A 60 -11.74 2.99 -6.12
C PHE A 60 -12.86 3.50 -5.23
N GLU A 61 -13.09 4.80 -5.28
CA GLU A 61 -14.18 5.45 -4.56
C GLU A 61 -15.43 5.45 -5.43
N LEU A 62 -16.57 5.26 -4.77
CA LEU A 62 -17.88 5.23 -5.38
C LEU A 62 -18.78 6.21 -4.63
N THR A 63 -19.39 7.12 -5.37
CA THR A 63 -20.47 7.98 -4.91
C THR A 63 -21.75 7.61 -5.63
N LEU A 64 -22.83 7.41 -4.89
CA LEU A 64 -24.17 7.08 -5.39
C LEU A 64 -25.12 8.23 -5.06
N ASN A 65 -25.75 8.80 -6.08
CA ASN A 65 -26.78 9.81 -5.89
C ASN A 65 -28.14 9.19 -6.20
N PHE A 66 -28.92 8.93 -5.15
CA PHE A 66 -30.27 8.41 -5.27
C PHE A 66 -31.27 9.50 -5.64
N LYS A 67 -32.34 9.12 -6.34
CA LYS A 67 -33.45 10.03 -6.60
C LYS A 67 -34.17 10.41 -5.30
N ALA A 68 -34.58 11.67 -5.18
CA ALA A 68 -35.15 12.24 -3.96
C ALA A 68 -36.53 11.66 -3.56
N ASP A 69 -37.19 10.93 -4.44
CA ASP A 69 -38.53 10.36 -4.24
C ASP A 69 -38.53 8.87 -3.86
N LEU A 70 -37.36 8.28 -3.63
CA LEU A 70 -37.24 6.90 -3.16
C LEU A 70 -37.55 6.78 -1.67
N SER A 71 -38.19 5.67 -1.29
CA SER A 71 -38.34 5.30 0.11
C SER A 71 -37.11 4.56 0.62
N ASP A 72 -36.85 4.65 1.92
CA ASP A 72 -35.74 3.95 2.59
C ASP A 72 -35.72 2.45 2.26
N GLN A 73 -36.89 1.80 2.18
CA GLN A 73 -36.99 0.38 1.83
C GLN A 73 -36.48 0.05 0.42
N VAL A 74 -36.64 0.96 -0.54
CA VAL A 74 -36.13 0.78 -1.90
C VAL A 74 -34.62 0.97 -1.92
N ILE A 75 -34.11 1.95 -1.16
CA ILE A 75 -32.67 2.17 -1.00
C ILE A 75 -32.02 0.96 -0.35
N ASP A 76 -32.57 0.45 0.77
CA ASP A 76 -32.08 -0.76 1.44
C ASP A 76 -32.03 -1.95 0.47
N SER A 77 -33.11 -2.18 -0.31
CA SER A 77 -33.16 -3.27 -1.27
C SER A 77 -32.16 -3.10 -2.42
N PHE A 78 -31.91 -1.86 -2.86
CA PHE A 78 -30.87 -1.57 -3.83
C PHE A 78 -29.49 -1.88 -3.26
N ILE A 79 -29.20 -1.45 -2.02
CA ILE A 79 -27.91 -1.68 -1.37
C ILE A 79 -27.66 -3.18 -1.17
N ASP A 80 -28.65 -3.95 -0.72
CA ASP A 80 -28.53 -5.40 -0.59
C ASP A 80 -28.16 -6.06 -1.94
N GLN A 81 -28.88 -5.71 -3.01
CA GLN A 81 -28.59 -6.24 -4.36
C GLN A 81 -27.22 -5.78 -4.88
N PHE A 82 -26.83 -4.53 -4.59
CA PHE A 82 -25.53 -4.00 -4.96
C PHE A 82 -24.40 -4.77 -4.28
N LEU A 83 -24.52 -5.00 -2.97
CA LEU A 83 -23.55 -5.74 -2.19
C LEU A 83 -23.44 -7.21 -2.66
N ASP A 84 -24.56 -7.86 -2.95
CA ASP A 84 -24.56 -9.26 -3.39
C ASP A 84 -24.06 -9.43 -4.83
N ASP A 85 -24.63 -8.68 -5.78
CA ASP A 85 -24.38 -8.92 -7.21
C ASP A 85 -23.15 -8.18 -7.73
N ALA A 86 -23.06 -6.88 -7.45
CA ALA A 86 -22.01 -6.03 -8.00
C ALA A 86 -20.69 -6.16 -7.23
N ILE A 87 -20.77 -6.32 -5.91
CA ILE A 87 -19.58 -6.33 -5.03
C ILE A 87 -19.14 -7.76 -4.76
N ALA A 88 -19.90 -8.54 -3.98
CA ALA A 88 -19.54 -9.90 -3.62
C ALA A 88 -19.46 -10.82 -4.86
N GLY A 89 -20.37 -10.67 -5.82
CA GLY A 89 -20.37 -11.39 -7.10
C GLY A 89 -19.10 -11.19 -7.93
N ASN A 90 -18.40 -10.06 -7.77
CA ASN A 90 -17.12 -9.76 -8.41
C ASN A 90 -15.90 -10.00 -7.51
N GLY A 91 -16.09 -10.56 -6.30
CA GLY A 91 -15.04 -10.78 -5.32
C GLY A 91 -14.49 -9.50 -4.68
N LEU A 92 -15.29 -8.44 -4.70
CA LEU A 92 -14.99 -7.13 -4.12
C LEU A 92 -15.61 -7.02 -2.73
N ASP A 93 -15.19 -6.00 -2.01
CA ASP A 93 -15.78 -5.57 -0.74
C ASP A 93 -16.02 -4.06 -0.79
N TYR A 94 -17.01 -3.59 -0.03
CA TYR A 94 -17.43 -2.20 -0.01
C TYR A 94 -17.41 -1.68 1.43
N VAL A 95 -16.69 -0.59 1.64
CA VAL A 95 -16.53 0.03 2.95
C VAL A 95 -17.01 1.47 2.86
N GLY A 96 -18.17 1.76 3.45
CA GLY A 96 -18.77 3.08 3.38
C GLY A 96 -20.18 3.14 3.93
N GLY A 97 -20.89 4.18 3.54
CA GLY A 97 -22.33 4.36 3.74
C GLY A 97 -23.13 4.04 2.48
N GLU A 98 -24.39 4.43 2.46
CA GLU A 98 -25.30 4.23 1.33
C GLU A 98 -24.95 5.11 0.11
N ASP A 99 -24.42 6.31 0.35
CA ASP A 99 -24.17 7.36 -0.64
C ASP A 99 -22.70 7.44 -1.07
N TYR A 100 -21.77 7.03 -0.20
CA TYR A 100 -20.35 7.08 -0.48
C TYR A 100 -19.58 5.94 0.18
N GLY A 101 -18.64 5.36 -0.56
CA GLY A 101 -17.73 4.37 -0.02
C GLY A 101 -16.56 4.03 -0.91
N LEU A 102 -15.68 3.19 -0.36
CA LEU A 102 -14.51 2.67 -1.04
C LEU A 102 -14.72 1.21 -1.39
N VAL A 103 -14.53 0.87 -2.66
CA VAL A 103 -14.54 -0.51 -3.15
C VAL A 103 -13.10 -1.03 -3.19
N CYS A 104 -12.87 -2.16 -2.52
CA CYS A 104 -11.60 -2.85 -2.50
C CYS A 104 -11.77 -4.34 -2.82
N LEU A 105 -10.67 -5.08 -2.90
CA LEU A 105 -10.73 -6.52 -3.09
C LEU A 105 -11.11 -7.19 -1.76
N ALA A 106 -12.05 -8.14 -1.75
CA ALA A 106 -12.49 -8.82 -0.52
C ALA A 106 -11.40 -9.66 0.16
N LYS A 107 -10.29 -9.88 -0.53
CA LYS A 107 -9.08 -10.53 -0.03
C LYS A 107 -7.91 -9.59 -0.27
N ARG A 108 -6.78 -9.87 0.38
CA ARG A 108 -5.54 -9.12 0.12
C ARG A 108 -5.20 -9.11 -1.38
N GLY A 109 -5.10 -7.92 -1.94
CA GLY A 109 -4.77 -7.67 -3.34
C GLY A 109 -5.34 -6.35 -3.82
N SER A 110 -5.32 -6.16 -5.12
CA SER A 110 -5.76 -4.94 -5.78
C SER A 110 -6.95 -5.22 -6.67
N VAL A 111 -7.89 -4.28 -6.72
CA VAL A 111 -8.98 -4.27 -7.69
C VAL A 111 -8.41 -4.09 -9.09
N SER A 112 -8.94 -4.86 -10.04
CA SER A 112 -8.59 -4.74 -11.46
C SER A 112 -9.50 -3.74 -12.18
N GLU A 113 -9.03 -3.21 -13.31
CA GLU A 113 -9.82 -2.26 -14.11
C GLU A 113 -11.09 -2.93 -14.69
N GLU A 114 -11.02 -4.22 -14.96
CA GLU A 114 -12.16 -5.03 -15.41
C GLU A 114 -13.23 -5.16 -14.32
N GLN A 115 -12.81 -5.37 -13.06
CA GLN A 115 -13.73 -5.41 -11.92
C GLN A 115 -14.40 -4.05 -11.70
N ARG A 116 -13.64 -2.95 -11.78
CA ARG A 116 -14.18 -1.59 -11.75
C ARG A 116 -15.22 -1.36 -12.84
N SER A 117 -14.91 -1.77 -14.07
CA SER A 117 -15.82 -1.67 -15.22
C SER A 117 -17.08 -2.53 -15.05
N ALA A 118 -16.98 -3.70 -14.40
CA ALA A 118 -18.13 -4.54 -14.11
C ALA A 118 -19.11 -3.88 -13.13
N VAL A 119 -18.59 -3.23 -12.08
CA VAL A 119 -19.41 -2.44 -11.14
C VAL A 119 -20.08 -1.27 -11.87
N GLU A 120 -19.33 -0.54 -12.71
CA GLU A 120 -19.90 0.54 -13.53
C GLU A 120 -21.03 0.04 -14.44
N ALA A 121 -20.83 -1.09 -15.11
CA ALA A 121 -21.84 -1.68 -15.98
C ALA A 121 -23.11 -2.09 -15.22
N TRP A 122 -22.97 -2.60 -13.99
CA TRP A 122 -24.10 -2.92 -13.14
C TRP A 122 -24.89 -1.65 -12.76
N LEU A 123 -24.20 -0.56 -12.39
CA LEU A 123 -24.83 0.71 -12.03
C LEU A 123 -25.56 1.37 -13.20
N LYS A 124 -25.05 1.22 -14.44
CA LYS A 124 -25.74 1.72 -15.66
C LYS A 124 -27.09 1.07 -15.92
N GLY A 125 -27.33 -0.13 -15.38
CA GLY A 125 -28.57 -0.87 -15.55
C GLY A 125 -29.67 -0.50 -14.56
N ARG A 126 -29.45 0.50 -13.70
CA ARG A 126 -30.32 0.83 -12.56
C ARG A 126 -31.02 2.17 -12.77
N ASP A 127 -32.29 2.22 -12.42
CA ASP A 127 -33.15 3.40 -12.57
C ASP A 127 -33.30 4.17 -11.26
N GLU A 128 -32.82 3.63 -10.15
CA GLU A 128 -32.93 4.21 -8.81
C GLU A 128 -31.99 5.42 -8.61
N LEU A 129 -30.92 5.48 -9.40
CA LEU A 129 -29.89 6.52 -9.30
C LEU A 129 -30.24 7.73 -10.19
N GLU A 130 -30.04 8.92 -9.66
CA GLU A 130 -29.95 10.16 -10.44
C GLU A 130 -28.59 10.25 -11.15
N GLY A 131 -27.54 9.74 -10.50
CA GLY A 131 -26.20 9.63 -11.05
C GLY A 131 -25.25 8.91 -10.09
N TYR A 132 -24.06 8.60 -10.57
CA TYR A 132 -23.00 8.02 -9.74
C TYR A 132 -21.64 8.49 -10.25
N GLU A 133 -20.64 8.48 -9.36
CA GLU A 133 -19.26 8.82 -9.68
C GLU A 133 -18.34 7.68 -9.26
N ILE A 134 -17.45 7.26 -10.16
CA ILE A 134 -16.46 6.21 -9.90
C ILE A 134 -15.08 6.79 -10.13
N SER A 135 -14.28 6.89 -9.08
CA SER A 135 -12.90 7.39 -9.21
C SER A 135 -12.00 6.37 -9.95
N PRO A 136 -10.88 6.81 -10.54
CA PRO A 136 -9.84 5.89 -11.01
C PRO A 136 -9.32 5.00 -9.88
N LEU A 137 -8.57 3.95 -10.23
CA LEU A 137 -7.87 3.16 -9.22
C LEU A 137 -6.93 4.06 -8.40
N LEU A 138 -6.93 3.86 -7.09
CA LEU A 138 -6.12 4.58 -6.11
C LEU A 138 -5.63 3.65 -5.01
N ASP A 139 -4.61 4.08 -4.27
CA ASP A 139 -4.11 3.36 -3.10
C ASP A 139 -5.12 3.47 -1.95
N VAL A 140 -5.69 2.33 -1.56
CA VAL A 140 -6.71 2.21 -0.51
C VAL A 140 -6.23 2.72 0.85
N TRP A 141 -4.93 2.62 1.10
CA TRP A 141 -4.32 2.99 2.39
C TRP A 141 -3.85 4.44 2.41
N TYR A 142 -3.38 4.93 1.26
CA TYR A 142 -2.84 6.27 1.12
C TYR A 142 -3.25 6.91 -0.22
N PRO A 143 -4.50 7.41 -0.36
CA PRO A 143 -5.04 7.90 -1.63
C PRO A 143 -4.23 9.01 -2.33
N GLY A 144 -3.42 9.76 -1.57
CA GLY A 144 -2.52 10.79 -2.11
C GLY A 144 -1.20 10.26 -2.70
N ASN A 145 -0.91 8.98 -2.55
CA ASN A 145 0.31 8.37 -3.08
C ASN A 145 0.13 7.96 -4.54
N PRO A 146 1.20 8.02 -5.36
CA PRO A 146 1.15 7.46 -6.70
C PRO A 146 0.99 5.94 -6.64
N ILE A 147 0.31 5.40 -7.65
CA ILE A 147 0.25 3.95 -7.87
C ILE A 147 1.63 3.50 -8.34
N ASN A 148 2.22 2.55 -7.61
CA ASN A 148 3.47 1.93 -7.99
C ASN A 148 3.24 1.00 -9.18
N GLN A 149 4.11 1.06 -10.18
CA GLN A 149 4.10 0.08 -11.25
C GLN A 149 4.50 -1.28 -10.68
N ALA A 150 3.62 -2.28 -10.85
CA ALA A 150 3.83 -3.65 -10.41
C ALA A 150 4.98 -4.35 -11.16
#